data_AF-A0A6M3LEB0-F1
#
_entry.id   AF-A0A6M3LEB0-F1
#
_cell.length_a   1.000
_cell.length_b   1.000
_cell.length_c   1.000
_cell.angle_alpha   90.00
_cell.angle_beta   90.00
_cell.angle_gamma   90.00
#
_symmetry.space_group_name_H-M   'P 1'
#
loop_
_entity.id
_entity.type
_entity.pdbx_description
1 polymer ?
#
loop_
_entity_poly.entity_id
_entity_poly.type
_entity_poly.pdbx_seq_one_letter_code
_entity_poly.pdbx_strand_id
1 'polypeptide(L)'
;LKLKSIYDYWYIDNKKKIPYMLKLTPVMALHWYIGDGCKSSKTIVTIGTYGFHIDDLNKLMNQLSKFNPRLYYQCKNMPSGYGYRLAMNINFLNWIGNCPKEIENIYGYK
;
A
#
# COMPACT_ATOMS: atom_id res chain seq x y z
N LEU A 1 7.32 -22.44 6.27
CA LEU A 1 7.19 -21.00 6.60
C LEU A 1 6.28 -20.85 7.82
N LYS A 2 6.77 -20.29 8.95
CA LYS A 2 5.93 -20.05 10.13
C LYS A 2 5.08 -18.79 9.89
N LEU A 3 3.82 -18.95 9.48
CA LEU A 3 2.87 -17.85 9.29
C LEU A 3 2.76 -16.97 10.55
N LYS A 4 2.95 -17.56 11.74
CA LYS A 4 3.00 -16.84 13.01
C LYS A 4 4.08 -15.76 13.07
N SER A 5 5.29 -16.00 12.55
CA SER A 5 6.35 -14.98 12.61
C SER A 5 6.07 -13.81 11.68
N ILE A 6 5.41 -14.06 10.54
CA ILE A 6 4.92 -12.98 9.66
C ILE A 6 3.82 -12.22 10.38
N TYR A 7 2.87 -12.91 10.99
CA TYR A 7 1.80 -12.28 11.77
C TYR A 7 2.37 -11.38 12.88
N ASP A 8 3.21 -11.92 13.76
CA ASP A 8 3.80 -11.19 14.88
C ASP A 8 4.62 -9.95 14.43
N TYR A 9 5.19 -9.99 13.21
CA TYR A 9 5.92 -8.85 12.64
C TYR A 9 5.00 -7.69 12.26
N TRP A 10 3.80 -7.98 11.75
CA TRP A 10 2.82 -6.97 11.30
C TRP A 10 1.80 -6.59 12.38
N TYR A 11 1.63 -7.43 13.40
CA TYR A 11 0.63 -7.26 14.47
C TYR A 11 1.33 -7.11 15.82
N ILE A 12 1.63 -5.85 16.17
CA ILE A 12 2.29 -5.49 17.44
C ILE A 12 1.20 -4.98 18.38
N ASP A 13 1.11 -5.55 19.58
CA ASP A 13 0.04 -5.29 20.56
C ASP A 13 -1.36 -5.55 20.00
N ASN A 14 -1.51 -6.62 19.19
CA ASN A 14 -2.75 -6.98 18.47
C ASN A 14 -3.27 -5.90 17.50
N LYS A 15 -2.44 -4.92 17.15
CA LYS A 15 -2.76 -3.87 16.17
C LYS A 15 -1.90 -4.04 14.93
N LYS A 16 -2.52 -3.93 13.76
CA LYS A 16 -1.80 -3.92 12.49
C LYS A 16 -0.94 -2.65 12.41
N LYS A 17 0.37 -2.79 12.36
CA LYS A 17 1.34 -1.69 12.27
C LYS A 17 2.27 -1.91 11.08
N ILE A 18 2.81 -0.81 10.54
CA ILE A 18 3.89 -0.91 9.55
C ILE A 18 5.21 -1.14 10.32
N PRO A 19 5.91 -2.27 10.09
CA PRO A 19 7.12 -2.58 10.83
C PRO A 19 8.18 -1.48 10.65
N TYR A 20 8.85 -1.09 11.74
CA TYR A 20 9.78 0.05 11.74
C TYR A 20 10.94 -0.12 10.76
N MET A 21 11.50 -1.33 10.68
CA MET A 21 12.62 -1.66 9.80
C MET A 21 12.18 -2.09 8.39
N LEU A 22 10.89 -1.94 8.04
CA LEU A 22 10.39 -2.31 6.72
C LEU A 22 11.05 -1.44 5.65
N LYS A 23 11.83 -2.06 4.75
CA LYS A 23 12.31 -1.43 3.53
C LYS A 23 11.37 -1.80 2.39
N LEU A 24 10.63 -0.83 1.89
CA LEU A 24 9.68 -1.05 0.81
C LEU A 24 10.42 -1.39 -0.49
N THR A 25 10.06 -2.52 -1.08
CA THR A 25 10.55 -2.94 -2.40
C THR A 25 9.44 -2.81 -3.45
N PRO A 26 9.78 -2.72 -4.75
CA PRO A 26 8.79 -2.78 -5.83
C PRO A 26 7.86 -3.97 -5.72
N VAL A 27 8.38 -5.16 -5.39
CA VAL A 27 7.60 -6.39 -5.27
C VAL A 27 6.59 -6.30 -4.12
N MET A 28 6.98 -5.75 -2.97
CA MET A 28 6.06 -5.56 -1.84
C MET A 28 4.97 -4.54 -2.17
N ALA A 29 5.34 -3.44 -2.82
CA ALA A 29 4.39 -2.43 -3.26
C ALA A 29 3.42 -2.95 -4.33
N LEU A 30 3.89 -3.83 -5.23
CA LEU A 30 3.05 -4.54 -6.19
C LEU A 30 2.00 -5.41 -5.47
N HIS A 31 2.39 -6.18 -4.45
CA HIS A 31 1.44 -6.99 -3.68
C HIS A 31 0.37 -6.13 -3.00
N TRP A 32 0.76 -4.98 -2.44
CA TRP A 32 -0.20 -4.02 -1.90
C TRP A 32 -1.10 -3.41 -2.96
N TYR A 33 -0.58 -3.10 -4.14
CA TYR A 33 -1.40 -2.60 -5.24
C TYR A 33 -2.41 -3.65 -5.73
N ILE A 34 -2.00 -4.91 -5.84
CA ILE A 34 -2.89 -6.01 -6.22
C ILE A 34 -4.02 -6.16 -5.21
N GLY A 35 -3.72 -6.16 -3.91
CA GLY A 35 -4.74 -6.27 -2.85
C GLY A 35 -5.65 -5.04 -2.79
N ASP A 36 -5.08 -3.88 -2.48
CA ASP A 36 -5.81 -2.69 -2.05
C ASP A 36 -5.69 -1.50 -3.02
N GLY A 37 -4.97 -1.67 -4.12
CA GLY A 37 -4.74 -0.65 -5.13
C GLY A 37 -5.88 -0.49 -6.12
N CYS A 38 -5.93 0.67 -6.77
CA CYS A 38 -6.86 1.00 -7.84
C CYS A 38 -6.27 2.11 -8.72
N LYS A 39 -6.44 2.00 -10.05
CA LYS A 39 -6.21 3.12 -10.95
C LYS A 39 -7.43 4.03 -10.93
N SER A 40 -7.37 5.11 -10.15
CA SER A 40 -8.52 6.01 -9.95
C SER A 40 -8.75 6.97 -11.12
N SER A 41 -7.71 7.27 -11.91
CA SER A 41 -7.82 8.05 -13.15
C SER A 41 -6.70 7.71 -14.13
N LYS A 42 -6.62 8.41 -15.26
CA LYS A 42 -5.50 8.27 -16.20
C LYS A 42 -4.13 8.56 -15.58
N THR A 43 -4.08 9.38 -14.53
CA THR A 43 -2.84 9.90 -13.95
C THR A 43 -2.68 9.58 -12.46
N ILE A 44 -3.72 9.05 -11.81
CA ILE A 44 -3.74 8.82 -10.35
C ILE A 44 -3.97 7.34 -10.06
N VAL A 45 -3.12 6.83 -9.19
CA VAL A 45 -3.24 5.52 -8.54
C VAL A 45 -3.54 5.75 -7.07
N THR A 46 -4.44 4.96 -6.51
CA THR A 46 -4.69 4.94 -5.07
C THR A 46 -4.42 3.58 -4.48
N ILE A 47 -4.00 3.54 -3.21
CA ILE A 47 -3.95 2.33 -2.38
C ILE A 47 -4.76 2.60 -1.11
N GLY A 48 -5.73 1.73 -0.83
CA GLY A 48 -6.49 1.79 0.43
C GLY A 48 -5.60 1.38 1.60
N THR A 49 -5.46 2.25 2.60
CA THR A 49 -4.63 1.99 3.78
C THR A 49 -5.41 2.13 5.09
N TYR A 50 -6.71 1.84 5.04
CA TYR A 50 -7.65 2.08 6.15
C TYR A 50 -7.36 1.28 7.42
N GLY A 51 -6.58 0.20 7.32
CA GLY A 51 -6.23 -0.66 8.46
C GLY A 51 -5.00 -0.20 9.24
N PHE A 52 -4.43 0.97 8.95
CA PHE A 52 -3.21 1.48 9.58
C PHE A 52 -3.44 2.83 10.23
N HIS A 53 -2.74 3.08 11.34
CA HIS A 53 -2.70 4.39 11.99
C HIS A 53 -1.90 5.40 11.15
N ILE A 54 -2.25 6.69 11.24
CA ILE A 54 -1.61 7.75 10.45
C ILE A 54 -0.09 7.83 10.67
N ASP A 55 0.40 7.56 11.88
CA ASP A 55 1.84 7.56 12.19
C ASP A 55 2.60 6.46 11.45
N ASP A 56 1.96 5.30 11.25
CA ASP A 56 2.54 4.21 10.47
C ASP A 56 2.53 4.56 8.98
N LEU A 57 1.47 5.20 8.51
CA LEU A 57 1.38 5.68 7.14
C LEU A 57 2.43 6.76 6.82
N ASN A 58 2.76 7.64 7.76
CA ASN A 58 3.81 8.64 7.57
C ASN A 58 5.16 8.00 7.26
N LYS A 59 5.48 6.86 7.90
CA LYS A 59 6.71 6.09 7.61
C LYS A 59 6.71 5.56 6.19
N LEU A 60 5.57 5.03 5.74
CA LEU A 60 5.40 4.54 4.39
C LEU A 60 5.49 5.68 3.37
N MET A 61 4.86 6.81 3.66
CA MET A 61 4.92 8.00 2.80
C MET A 61 6.35 8.48 2.59
N ASN A 62 7.19 8.49 3.62
CA ASN A 62 8.60 8.87 3.50
C ASN A 62 9.41 7.95 2.58
N GLN A 63 9.03 6.68 2.45
CA GLN A 63 9.68 5.75 1.52
C GLN A 63 9.16 5.93 0.10
N LEU A 64 7.85 6.07 -0.07
CA LEU A 64 7.21 6.23 -1.38
C LEU A 64 7.47 7.60 -2.01
N SER A 65 7.62 8.67 -1.20
CA SER A 65 7.85 10.03 -1.70
C SER A 65 9.15 10.17 -2.49
N LYS A 66 10.14 9.31 -2.23
CA LYS A 66 11.40 9.24 -2.98
C LYS A 66 11.19 8.92 -4.47
N PHE A 67 10.13 8.17 -4.79
CA PHE A 67 9.81 7.75 -6.16
C PHE A 67 8.53 8.42 -6.68
N ASN A 68 7.72 8.99 -5.79
CA ASN A 68 6.47 9.67 -6.13
C ASN A 68 6.35 10.99 -5.34
N PRO A 69 6.98 12.09 -5.80
CA PRO A 69 7.02 13.35 -5.07
C PRO A 69 5.65 14.04 -4.94
N ARG A 70 4.64 13.58 -5.68
CA ARG A 70 3.25 14.07 -5.61
C ARG A 70 2.35 13.15 -4.81
N LEU A 71 2.90 12.32 -3.92
CA LEU A 71 2.15 11.47 -3.01
C LEU A 71 1.41 12.32 -1.97
N TYR A 72 0.13 12.01 -1.73
CA TYR A 72 -0.66 12.66 -0.68
C TYR A 72 -1.70 11.71 -0.07
N TYR A 73 -2.20 12.10 1.11
CA TYR A 73 -3.32 11.44 1.77
C TYR A 73 -4.65 11.88 1.17
N GLN A 74 -5.53 10.92 0.87
CA GLN A 74 -6.95 11.18 0.70
C GLN A 74 -7.70 10.63 1.92
N CYS A 75 -8.20 11.54 2.76
CA CYS A 75 -9.08 11.18 3.87
C CYS A 75 -10.45 10.77 3.32
N LYS A 76 -11.03 9.71 3.89
CA LYS A 76 -12.36 9.22 3.54
C LYS A 76 -13.17 8.97 4.81
N ASN A 77 -14.38 9.51 4.85
CA ASN A 77 -15.36 9.16 5.87
C ASN A 77 -15.80 7.70 5.68
N MET A 78 -15.72 6.93 6.74
CA MET A 78 -16.16 5.54 6.80
C MET A 78 -17.12 5.36 7.98
N PRO A 79 -17.98 4.32 7.97
CA PRO A 79 -18.86 4.04 9.09
C PRO A 79 -18.14 3.89 10.45
N SER A 80 -16.89 3.43 10.43
CA SER A 80 -16.05 3.23 11.61
C SER A 80 -15.14 4.43 11.95
N GLY A 81 -15.34 5.59 11.33
CA GLY A 81 -14.52 6.80 11.51
C GLY A 81 -13.78 7.24 10.25
N TYR A 82 -12.58 7.78 10.40
CA TYR A 82 -11.77 8.25 9.27
C TYR A 82 -10.78 7.18 8.80
N GLY A 83 -10.68 7.02 7.49
CA GLY A 83 -9.69 6.16 6.86
C GLY A 83 -8.88 6.92 5.81
N TYR A 84 -7.66 6.45 5.54
CA TYR A 84 -6.77 7.07 4.56
C TYR A 84 -6.57 6.19 3.33
N ARG A 85 -6.45 6.85 2.18
CA ARG A 85 -5.84 6.29 0.97
C ARG A 85 -4.55 7.04 0.68
N LEU A 86 -3.58 6.32 0.13
CA LEU A 86 -2.41 6.92 -0.48
C LEU A 86 -2.72 7.18 -1.95
N ALA A 87 -2.66 8.44 -2.38
CA ALA A 87 -2.85 8.84 -3.77
C ALA A 87 -1.50 9.20 -4.39
N MET A 88 -1.21 8.61 -5.55
CA MET A 88 0.10 8.64 -6.21
C MET A 88 -0.07 8.93 -7.70
N ASN A 89 0.97 9.48 -8.33
CA ASN A 89 1.04 9.55 -9.79
C ASN A 89 1.17 8.13 -10.40
N ILE A 90 0.62 7.93 -11.60
CA ILE A 90 0.75 6.73 -12.44
C ILE A 90 2.18 6.20 -12.60
N ASN A 91 3.21 7.04 -12.47
CA ASN A 91 4.62 6.62 -12.43
C ASN A 91 4.92 5.55 -11.35
N PHE A 92 4.08 5.46 -10.31
CA PHE A 92 4.13 4.36 -9.35
C PHE A 92 4.02 2.98 -10.02
N LEU A 93 3.16 2.84 -11.05
CA LEU A 93 3.02 1.57 -11.79
C LEU A 93 4.31 1.20 -12.54
N ASN A 94 5.03 2.19 -13.07
CA ASN A 94 6.32 1.96 -13.72
C ASN A 94 7.37 1.48 -12.71
N TRP A 95 7.32 1.98 -11.47
CA TRP A 95 8.26 1.59 -10.43
C TRP A 95 8.00 0.19 -9.86
N ILE A 96 6.73 -0.17 -9.62
CA ILE A 96 6.38 -1.52 -9.11
C ILE A 96 6.55 -2.61 -10.19
N GLY A 97 6.53 -2.23 -11.47
CA GLY A 97 6.66 -3.13 -12.60
C GLY A 97 5.38 -3.89 -12.94
N ASN A 98 5.49 -4.81 -13.89
CA ASN A 98 4.35 -5.61 -14.34
C ASN A 98 3.97 -6.68 -13.30
N CYS A 99 2.67 -6.95 -13.19
CA CYS A 99 2.18 -8.10 -12.46
C CYS A 99 2.56 -9.40 -13.20
N PRO A 100 3.06 -10.45 -12.52
CA PRO A 100 3.22 -11.77 -13.12
C PRO A 100 1.90 -12.29 -13.68
N LYS A 101 1.94 -12.90 -14.87
CA LYS A 101 0.73 -13.39 -15.58
C LYS A 101 -0.10 -14.36 -14.75
N GLU A 102 0.58 -15.19 -13.96
CA GLU A 102 -0.04 -16.16 -13.06
C GLU A 102 -0.92 -15.47 -12.00
N ILE A 103 -0.52 -14.29 -11.54
CA ILE A 103 -1.25 -13.50 -10.55
C ILE A 103 -2.35 -12.67 -11.23
N GLU A 104 -2.06 -12.10 -12.40
CA GLU A 104 -3.05 -11.41 -13.24
C GLU A 104 -4.25 -12.32 -13.57
N ASN A 105 -4.01 -13.59 -13.90
CA ASN A 105 -5.07 -14.56 -14.19
C ASN A 105 -6.02 -14.80 -13.00
N ILE A 106 -5.55 -14.60 -11.76
CA ILE A 106 -6.34 -14.81 -10.55
C ILE A 106 -7.15 -13.57 -10.21
N TYR A 107 -6.52 -12.40 -10.28
CA TYR A 107 -7.11 -11.16 -9.78
C TYR A 107 -7.81 -10.32 -10.85
N GLY A 108 -7.59 -10.61 -12.14
CA GLY A 108 -8.02 -9.77 -13.26
C GLY A 108 -7.32 -8.42 -13.17
N TYR A 109 -6.22 -8.23 -13.91
CA TYR A 109 -5.34 -7.09 -13.64
C TYR A 109 -6.07 -5.74 -13.73
N LYS A 110 -5.85 -4.92 -12.70
CA LYS A 110 -6.55 -3.66 -12.39
C LYS A 110 -6.11 -2.48 -13.27
#